data_AF-A0A1M3J2L0-F1
#
_entry.id   AF-A0A1M3J2L0-F1
#
_cell.length_a   1.000
_cell.length_b   1.000
_cell.length_c   1.000
_cell.angle_alpha   90.00
_cell.angle_beta   90.00
_cell.angle_gamma   90.00
#
_symmetry.space_group_name_H-M   'P 1'
#
loop_
_entity.id
_entity.type
_entity.pdbx_description
1 polymer ?
#
loop_
_entity_poly.entity_id
_entity_poly.type
_entity_poly.pdbx_seq_one_letter_code
_entity_poly.pdbx_strand_id
1 'polypeptide(L)'
;MNHKNKIYSFLNEMWNTKTEQLDELHNIFSDKLIATSPLGDKIGSESLKGTNITWSHGFPDMALSNIDIFDANNVVISEWRSQGTNIEEFNGFKPTGKKVDYTGVTIFQFEGEKVVRYKCIINMLDIYDQLGFFLEQETYEGQKLARKNHASLIEKLKTLTSNALLSTREIECLSFFVHGWSAKQIGAHLKCSYRTIQNHLSSAMDKLGCHSRIQVFDYLVAEGLKPLFEDLYKLCFNNYFTKELAA
;
A
#
# COMPACT_ATOMS: atom_id res chain seq x y z
N MET A 1 -15.38 33.72 -13.61
CA MET A 1 -14.11 33.07 -13.98
C MET A 1 -14.42 31.61 -14.25
N ASN A 2 -13.95 30.99 -15.34
CA ASN A 2 -14.23 29.56 -15.58
C ASN A 2 -13.68 28.73 -14.40
N HIS A 3 -14.44 27.75 -13.90
CA HIS A 3 -14.05 26.84 -12.81
C HIS A 3 -12.66 26.25 -13.00
N LYS A 4 -12.29 25.86 -14.23
CA LYS A 4 -10.94 25.38 -14.58
C LYS A 4 -9.85 26.39 -14.20
N ASN A 5 -10.01 27.66 -14.57
CA ASN A 5 -9.04 28.71 -14.26
C ASN A 5 -9.00 28.99 -12.76
N LYS A 6 -10.14 28.90 -12.07
CA LYS A 6 -10.24 29.04 -10.60
C LYS A 6 -9.41 27.98 -9.88
N ILE A 7 -9.54 26.72 -10.30
CA ILE A 7 -8.76 25.61 -9.73
C ILE A 7 -7.27 25.72 -10.11
N TYR A 8 -6.94 26.09 -11.34
CA TYR A 8 -5.54 26.30 -11.74
C TYR A 8 -4.86 27.39 -10.90
N SER A 9 -5.54 28.52 -10.68
CA SER A 9 -5.05 29.62 -9.86
C SER A 9 -4.84 29.15 -8.43
N PHE A 10 -5.85 28.48 -7.84
CA PHE A 10 -5.78 27.94 -6.49
C PHE A 10 -4.56 27.04 -6.28
N LEU A 11 -4.33 26.07 -7.18
CA LEU A 11 -3.22 25.13 -7.07
C LEU A 11 -1.85 25.83 -7.19
N ASN A 12 -1.70 26.77 -8.13
CA ASN A 12 -0.46 27.52 -8.28
C ASN A 12 -0.20 28.46 -7.11
N GLU A 13 -1.22 29.16 -6.63
CA GLU A 13 -1.11 30.08 -5.52
C GLU A 13 -0.80 29.36 -4.20
N MET A 14 -1.40 28.20 -3.98
CA MET A 14 -1.13 27.37 -2.81
C MET A 14 0.28 26.80 -2.82
N TRP A 15 0.69 26.17 -3.93
CA TRP A 15 1.85 25.29 -3.94
C TRP A 15 3.08 25.87 -4.65
N ASN A 16 2.89 26.71 -5.67
CA ASN A 16 3.99 27.20 -6.49
C ASN A 16 4.44 28.60 -6.05
N THR A 17 3.53 29.57 -6.03
CA THR A 17 3.85 30.94 -5.59
C THR A 17 3.71 31.13 -4.08
N LYS A 18 3.01 30.22 -3.38
CA LYS A 18 2.90 30.15 -1.93
C LYS A 18 2.41 31.47 -1.31
N THR A 19 1.22 31.90 -1.73
CA THR A 19 0.61 33.14 -1.23
C THR A 19 0.44 33.12 0.30
N GLU A 20 0.67 34.27 0.93
CA GLU A 20 0.41 34.46 2.37
C GLU A 20 -1.10 34.64 2.67
N GLN A 21 -1.90 34.98 1.66
CA GLN A 21 -3.34 35.27 1.78
C GLN A 21 -4.19 33.97 1.77
N LEU A 22 -3.88 33.04 2.68
CA LEU A 22 -4.52 31.73 2.70
C LEU A 22 -6.03 31.78 2.95
N ASP A 23 -6.53 32.75 3.72
CA ASP A 23 -7.97 32.95 3.92
C ASP A 23 -8.69 33.27 2.62
N GLU A 24 -8.14 34.23 1.86
CA GLU A 24 -8.72 34.64 0.57
C GLU A 24 -8.64 33.51 -0.46
N LEU A 25 -7.53 32.78 -0.49
CA LEU A 25 -7.33 31.62 -1.35
C LEU A 25 -8.39 30.53 -1.11
N HIS A 26 -8.80 30.32 0.15
CA HIS A 26 -9.80 29.31 0.52
C HIS A 26 -11.25 29.81 0.39
N ASN A 27 -11.49 31.08 0.02
CA ASN A 27 -12.84 31.59 -0.25
C ASN A 27 -13.53 30.92 -1.45
N ILE A 28 -12.83 30.11 -2.25
CA ILE A 28 -13.47 29.34 -3.33
C ILE A 28 -14.28 28.15 -2.78
N PHE A 29 -14.05 27.74 -1.54
CA PHE A 29 -14.74 26.61 -0.91
C PHE A 29 -15.99 27.08 -0.15
N SER A 30 -16.96 26.17 -0.07
CA SER A 30 -18.17 26.32 0.76
C SER A 30 -17.86 26.06 2.23
N ASP A 31 -18.57 26.73 3.14
CA ASP A 31 -18.50 26.45 4.58
C ASP A 31 -18.95 25.02 4.91
N LYS A 32 -19.75 24.40 4.03
CA LYS A 32 -20.22 23.01 4.12
C LYS A 32 -19.38 22.03 3.29
N LEU A 33 -18.17 22.40 2.90
CA LEU A 33 -17.26 21.56 2.12
C LEU A 33 -17.12 20.18 2.76
N ILE A 34 -17.19 19.12 1.94
CA ILE A 34 -16.76 17.78 2.32
C ILE A 34 -15.39 17.53 1.67
N ALA A 35 -14.34 17.48 2.49
CA ALA A 35 -12.97 17.29 2.04
C ALA A 35 -12.48 15.89 2.40
N THR A 36 -12.24 15.05 1.39
CA THR A 36 -11.59 13.75 1.52
C THR A 36 -10.12 13.89 1.14
N SER A 37 -9.24 13.57 2.07
CA SER A 37 -7.79 13.60 1.86
C SER A 37 -7.16 12.31 2.38
N PRO A 38 -5.90 12.02 2.03
CA PRO A 38 -5.20 10.87 2.60
C PRO A 38 -5.01 10.96 4.12
N LEU A 39 -5.10 12.15 4.70
CA LEU A 39 -5.06 12.39 6.15
C LEU A 39 -6.44 12.29 6.82
N GLY A 40 -7.44 11.79 6.09
CA GLY A 40 -8.81 11.57 6.57
C GLY A 40 -9.85 12.51 5.95
N ASP A 41 -11.11 12.22 6.28
CA ASP A 41 -12.28 13.01 5.90
C ASP A 41 -12.51 14.15 6.88
N LYS A 42 -12.80 15.33 6.34
CA LYS A 42 -12.96 16.58 7.08
C LYS A 42 -14.13 17.38 6.52
N ILE A 43 -14.77 18.17 7.39
CA ILE A 43 -15.89 19.06 7.02
C ILE A 43 -15.45 20.51 7.19
N GLY A 44 -15.80 21.36 6.22
CA GLY A 44 -15.55 22.80 6.21
C GLY A 44 -14.23 23.19 5.53
N SER A 45 -14.23 24.41 4.96
CA SER A 45 -13.08 25.01 4.27
C SER A 45 -11.86 25.18 5.19
N GLU A 46 -12.07 25.58 6.45
CA GLU A 46 -11.01 25.73 7.45
C GLU A 46 -10.23 24.43 7.69
N SER A 47 -10.93 23.29 7.64
CA SER A 47 -10.29 22.00 7.86
C SER A 47 -9.39 21.60 6.69
N LEU A 48 -9.79 21.93 5.46
CA LEU A 48 -8.96 21.78 4.27
C LEU A 48 -7.75 22.72 4.32
N LYS A 49 -7.96 23.99 4.70
CA LYS A 49 -6.87 24.96 4.90
C LYS A 49 -5.84 24.44 5.89
N GLY A 50 -6.28 23.91 7.03
CA GLY A 50 -5.41 23.26 8.01
C GLY A 50 -4.59 22.10 7.41
N THR A 51 -5.22 21.23 6.62
CA THR A 51 -4.52 20.15 5.91
C THR A 51 -3.47 20.70 4.93
N ASN A 52 -3.81 21.72 4.15
CA ASN A 52 -2.86 22.35 3.22
C ASN A 52 -1.66 22.96 3.96
N ILE A 53 -1.91 23.63 5.09
CA ILE A 53 -0.85 24.17 5.96
C ILE A 53 0.03 23.06 6.53
N THR A 54 -0.53 21.93 6.99
CA THR A 54 0.27 20.79 7.47
C THR A 54 1.23 20.27 6.41
N TRP A 55 0.77 20.17 5.16
CA TRP A 55 1.61 19.77 4.03
C TRP A 55 2.67 20.83 3.70
N SER A 56 2.31 22.11 3.60
CA SER A 56 3.28 23.20 3.35
C SER A 56 4.31 23.36 4.46
N HIS A 57 3.93 23.11 5.72
CA HIS A 57 4.86 23.15 6.85
C HIS A 57 5.86 21.99 6.76
N GLY A 58 5.38 20.75 6.60
CA GLY A 58 6.24 19.57 6.49
C GLY A 58 7.18 19.61 5.29
N PHE A 59 6.76 20.26 4.19
CA PHE A 59 7.52 20.39 2.94
C PHE A 59 7.52 21.85 2.43
N PRO A 60 8.32 22.75 3.03
CA PRO A 60 8.32 24.19 2.70
C PRO A 60 8.69 24.52 1.25
N ASP A 61 9.48 23.66 0.59
CA ASP A 61 9.89 23.79 -0.81
C ASP A 61 8.97 23.05 -1.79
N MET A 62 7.88 22.44 -1.31
CA MET A 62 6.98 21.65 -2.15
C MET A 62 6.38 22.47 -3.29
N ALA A 63 6.33 21.89 -4.48
CA ALA A 63 5.78 22.53 -5.67
C ALA A 63 5.07 21.52 -6.58
N LEU A 64 4.04 21.99 -7.27
CA LEU A 64 3.32 21.24 -8.28
C LEU A 64 3.86 21.53 -9.69
N SER A 65 3.99 20.48 -10.48
CA SER A 65 4.33 20.49 -11.91
C SER A 65 3.37 19.60 -12.69
N ASN A 66 3.41 19.69 -14.03
CA ASN A 66 2.55 18.89 -14.92
C ASN A 66 1.07 18.92 -14.52
N ILE A 67 0.54 20.13 -14.28
CA ILE A 67 -0.83 20.33 -13.81
C ILE A 67 -1.78 20.27 -15.02
N ASP A 68 -2.44 19.14 -15.19
CA ASP A 68 -3.48 18.94 -16.20
C ASP A 68 -4.86 19.12 -15.58
N ILE A 69 -5.73 19.90 -16.22
CA ILE A 69 -7.08 20.18 -15.72
C ILE A 69 -8.15 19.83 -16.74
N PHE A 70 -9.09 18.99 -16.31
CA PHE A 70 -10.25 18.54 -17.04
C PHE A 70 -11.51 19.14 -16.43
N ASP A 71 -12.33 19.76 -17.28
CA ASP A 71 -13.60 20.37 -16.89
C ASP A 71 -14.75 19.47 -17.34
N ALA A 72 -15.55 19.01 -16.37
CA ALA A 72 -16.73 18.19 -16.56
C ALA A 72 -17.95 18.90 -15.95
N ASN A 73 -18.26 20.09 -16.46
CA ASN A 73 -19.37 20.96 -16.07
C ASN A 73 -19.26 21.47 -14.61
N ASN A 74 -19.84 20.74 -13.67
CA ASN A 74 -19.82 21.06 -12.25
C ASN A 74 -18.72 20.32 -11.49
N VAL A 75 -17.88 19.56 -12.18
CA VAL A 75 -16.73 18.88 -11.61
C VAL A 75 -15.48 19.29 -12.37
N VAL A 76 -14.43 19.66 -11.65
CA VAL A 76 -13.10 19.90 -12.19
C VAL A 76 -12.15 18.85 -11.62
N ILE A 77 -11.42 18.17 -12.49
CA ILE A 77 -10.41 17.17 -12.13
C ILE A 77 -9.05 17.77 -12.46
N SER A 78 -8.14 17.73 -11.50
CA SER A 78 -6.74 18.11 -11.70
C SER A 78 -5.85 16.90 -11.48
N GLU A 79 -5.02 16.59 -12.46
CA GLU A 79 -3.87 15.70 -12.32
C GLU A 79 -2.61 16.56 -12.17
N TRP A 80 -1.66 16.11 -11.35
CA TRP A 80 -0.44 16.87 -11.07
C TRP A 80 0.67 15.97 -10.55
N ARG A 81 1.91 16.47 -10.61
CA ARG A 81 3.09 15.92 -9.95
C ARG A 81 3.56 16.87 -8.86
N SER A 82 3.88 16.35 -7.68
CA SER A 82 4.43 17.13 -6.56
C SER A 82 5.82 16.65 -6.21
N GLN A 83 6.70 17.60 -5.89
CA GLN A 83 8.04 17.35 -5.36
C GLN A 83 8.32 18.28 -4.20
N GLY A 84 9.00 17.78 -3.16
CA GLY A 84 9.39 18.57 -2.00
C GLY A 84 10.36 17.83 -1.09
N THR A 85 10.96 18.55 -0.14
CA THR A 85 11.90 18.04 0.85
C THR A 85 11.27 18.14 2.24
N ASN A 86 11.29 17.05 3.01
CA ASN A 86 10.73 17.05 4.35
C ASN A 86 11.69 17.74 5.34
N ILE A 87 11.43 19.02 5.61
CA ILE A 87 12.30 19.89 6.43
C ILE A 87 11.77 20.03 7.86
N GLU A 88 10.44 19.95 8.05
CA GLU A 88 9.78 20.08 9.36
C GLU A 88 9.03 18.80 9.75
N GLU A 89 8.43 18.79 10.94
CA GLU A 89 7.56 17.70 11.37
C GLU A 89 6.40 17.50 10.39
N PHE A 90 6.17 16.24 10.00
CA PHE A 90 5.06 15.87 9.13
C PHE A 90 4.32 14.67 9.68
N ASN A 91 3.01 14.84 9.92
CA ASN A 91 2.12 13.77 10.38
C ASN A 91 2.62 13.04 11.67
N GLY A 92 3.17 13.80 12.62
CA GLY A 92 3.70 13.28 13.89
C GLY A 92 5.10 12.69 13.82
N PHE A 93 5.76 12.73 12.65
CA PHE A 93 7.12 12.26 12.46
C PHE A 93 8.10 13.42 12.36
N LYS A 94 9.26 13.27 13.01
CA LYS A 94 10.38 14.21 12.93
C LYS A 94 10.85 14.41 11.48
N PRO A 95 11.39 15.59 11.14
CA PRO A 95 11.90 15.86 9.80
C PRO A 95 12.99 14.88 9.39
N THR A 96 12.86 14.34 8.18
CA THR A 96 13.76 13.32 7.63
C THR A 96 14.85 13.90 6.73
N GLY A 97 14.68 15.12 6.23
CA GLY A 97 15.57 15.75 5.26
C GLY A 97 15.53 15.11 3.86
N LYS A 98 14.64 14.14 3.63
CA LYS A 98 14.53 13.42 2.36
C LYS A 98 13.57 14.11 1.40
N LYS A 99 13.82 13.89 0.10
CA LYS A 99 12.94 14.34 -0.98
C LYS A 99 11.84 13.32 -1.23
N VAL A 100 10.67 13.83 -1.58
CA VAL A 100 9.54 13.06 -2.08
C VAL A 100 9.19 13.52 -3.50
N ASP A 101 8.75 12.60 -4.33
CA ASP A 101 8.33 12.81 -5.71
C ASP A 101 7.16 11.88 -6.01
N TYR A 102 5.98 12.44 -6.24
CA TYR A 102 4.76 11.66 -6.41
C TYR A 102 3.74 12.36 -7.30
N THR A 103 2.80 11.60 -7.83
CA THR A 103 1.66 12.11 -8.62
C THR A 103 0.37 12.03 -7.83
N GLY A 104 -0.57 12.92 -8.15
CA GLY A 104 -1.86 12.98 -7.50
C GLY A 104 -2.98 13.41 -8.42
N VAL A 105 -4.20 13.13 -7.97
CA VAL A 105 -5.44 13.63 -8.59
C VAL A 105 -6.26 14.34 -7.52
N THR A 106 -6.69 15.56 -7.83
CA THR A 106 -7.62 16.31 -6.99
C THR A 106 -8.91 16.58 -7.77
N ILE A 107 -10.04 16.20 -7.19
CA ILE A 107 -11.38 16.37 -7.76
C ILE A 107 -12.13 17.43 -6.96
N PHE A 108 -12.66 18.44 -7.66
CA PHE A 108 -13.40 19.56 -7.11
C PHE A 108 -14.83 19.54 -7.68
N GLN A 109 -15.83 19.37 -6.82
CA GLN A 109 -17.23 19.49 -7.22
C GLN A 109 -17.76 20.87 -6.82
N PHE A 110 -18.37 21.55 -7.77
CA PHE A 110 -18.95 22.88 -7.63
C PHE A 110 -20.46 22.85 -7.48
N GLU A 111 -20.97 23.82 -6.71
CA GLU A 111 -22.36 24.26 -6.72
C GLU A 111 -22.37 25.78 -6.88
N GLY A 112 -22.85 26.25 -8.03
CA GLY A 112 -22.63 27.63 -8.45
C GLY A 112 -21.12 27.94 -8.50
N GLU A 113 -20.69 29.00 -7.81
CA GLU A 113 -19.30 29.46 -7.79
C GLU A 113 -18.42 28.79 -6.71
N LYS A 114 -19.00 27.98 -5.81
CA LYS A 114 -18.32 27.44 -4.64
C LYS A 114 -18.04 25.95 -4.79
N VAL A 115 -16.88 25.51 -4.33
CA VAL A 115 -16.54 24.09 -4.23
C VAL A 115 -17.22 23.50 -2.98
N VAL A 116 -18.07 22.49 -3.18
CA VAL A 116 -18.82 21.79 -2.12
C VAL A 116 -18.23 20.42 -1.79
N ARG A 117 -17.43 19.83 -2.69
CA ARG A 117 -16.67 18.60 -2.41
C ARG A 117 -15.25 18.71 -2.93
N TYR A 118 -14.30 18.26 -2.13
CA TYR A 118 -12.88 18.16 -2.46
C TYR A 118 -12.44 16.71 -2.21
N LYS A 119 -11.76 16.09 -3.17
CA LYS A 119 -11.16 14.76 -2.98
C LYS A 119 -9.75 14.73 -3.56
N CYS A 120 -8.75 14.52 -2.70
CA CYS A 120 -7.36 14.34 -3.11
C CYS A 120 -6.97 12.86 -2.97
N ILE A 121 -6.42 12.30 -4.05
CA ILE A 121 -6.00 10.90 -4.15
C ILE A 121 -4.51 10.87 -4.49
N ILE A 122 -3.71 10.33 -3.58
CA ILE A 122 -2.26 10.12 -3.72
C ILE A 122 -1.86 8.81 -3.05
N ASN A 123 -0.69 8.30 -3.40
CA ASN A 123 -0.13 7.09 -2.79
C ASN A 123 0.71 7.45 -1.54
N MET A 124 0.06 7.54 -0.37
CA MET A 124 0.75 7.84 0.89
C MET A 124 1.80 6.79 1.27
N LEU A 125 1.61 5.52 0.88
CA LEU A 125 2.58 4.47 1.19
C LEU A 125 3.91 4.70 0.48
N ASP A 126 3.85 5.11 -0.78
CA ASP A 126 5.03 5.46 -1.57
C ASP A 126 5.75 6.69 -0.99
N ILE A 127 4.99 7.71 -0.56
CA ILE A 127 5.55 8.89 0.12
C ILE A 127 6.27 8.49 1.42
N TYR A 128 5.64 7.64 2.24
CA TYR A 128 6.24 7.15 3.48
C TYR A 128 7.50 6.32 3.23
N ASP A 129 7.52 5.45 2.22
CA ASP A 129 8.72 4.70 1.83
C ASP A 129 9.86 5.63 1.39
N GLN A 130 9.57 6.66 0.59
CA GLN A 130 10.56 7.68 0.20
C GLN A 130 11.12 8.46 1.41
N LEU A 131 10.29 8.73 2.42
CA LEU A 131 10.73 9.30 3.71
C LEU A 131 11.51 8.28 4.57
N GLY A 132 11.50 7.00 4.19
CA GLY A 132 12.09 5.89 4.93
C GLY A 132 11.31 5.50 6.18
N PHE A 133 10.00 5.78 6.18
CA PHE A 133 9.09 5.15 7.12
C PHE A 133 8.71 3.80 6.56
N PHE A 134 8.88 2.78 7.38
CA PHE A 134 8.46 1.43 7.06
C PHE A 134 7.19 1.14 7.82
N LEU A 135 6.21 0.54 7.15
CA LEU A 135 5.10 -0.09 7.86
C LEU A 135 5.70 -1.18 8.75
N GLU A 136 5.66 -1.00 10.06
CA GLU A 136 5.83 -2.12 10.96
C GLU A 136 4.64 -3.05 10.73
N GLN A 137 4.92 -4.27 10.25
CA GLN A 137 3.90 -5.32 10.26
C GLN A 137 3.48 -5.52 11.71
N GLU A 138 2.19 -5.41 12.00
CA GLU A 138 1.67 -5.72 13.33
C GLU A 138 2.20 -7.10 13.75
N THR A 139 2.95 -7.11 14.85
CA THR A 139 3.42 -8.37 15.43
C THR A 139 2.26 -9.00 16.16
N TYR A 140 1.82 -10.17 15.67
CA TYR A 140 0.74 -10.91 16.31
C TYR A 140 1.17 -11.41 17.69
N GLU A 141 0.52 -10.93 18.75
CA GLU A 141 0.85 -11.29 20.14
C GLU A 141 0.88 -12.82 20.38
N GLY A 142 0.07 -13.58 19.63
CA GLY A 142 -0.01 -15.04 19.69
C GLY A 142 1.10 -15.80 18.97
N GLN A 143 2.33 -15.28 18.88
CA GLN A 143 3.43 -15.91 18.14
C GLN A 143 3.65 -17.40 18.51
N LYS A 144 3.51 -17.73 19.80
CA LYS A 144 3.64 -19.11 20.29
C LYS A 144 2.56 -20.04 19.72
N LEU A 145 1.32 -19.56 19.64
CA LEU A 145 0.21 -20.31 19.05
C LEU A 145 0.37 -20.44 17.54
N ALA A 146 0.78 -19.38 16.84
CA ALA A 146 1.09 -19.43 15.41
C ALA A 146 2.21 -20.45 15.11
N ARG A 147 3.28 -20.49 15.91
CA ARG A 147 4.37 -21.49 15.80
C ARG A 147 3.84 -22.91 15.99
N LYS A 148 3.01 -23.12 17.02
CA LYS A 148 2.40 -24.43 17.30
C LYS A 148 1.46 -24.88 16.17
N ASN A 149 0.61 -23.98 15.67
CA ASN A 149 -0.31 -24.26 14.58
C ASN A 149 0.45 -24.59 13.29
N HIS A 150 1.49 -23.82 12.97
CA HIS A 150 2.35 -24.10 11.82
C HIS A 150 3.00 -25.48 11.92
N ALA A 151 3.67 -25.78 13.04
CA ALA A 151 4.29 -27.09 13.26
C ALA A 151 3.26 -28.23 13.15
N SER A 152 2.08 -28.07 13.77
CA SER A 152 1.03 -29.09 13.74
C SER A 152 0.48 -29.31 12.33
N LEU A 153 0.34 -28.23 11.55
CA LEU A 153 -0.15 -28.28 10.17
C LEU A 153 0.87 -28.90 9.22
N ILE A 154 2.16 -28.56 9.37
CA ILE A 154 3.24 -29.19 8.61
C ILE A 154 3.29 -30.71 8.87
N GLU A 155 3.23 -31.14 10.13
CA GLU A 155 3.27 -32.57 10.45
C GLU A 155 2.03 -33.31 9.94
N LYS A 156 0.84 -32.67 10.02
CA LYS A 156 -0.38 -33.21 9.40
C LYS A 156 -0.22 -33.33 7.88
N LEU A 157 0.29 -32.32 7.19
CA LEU A 157 0.50 -32.34 5.75
C LEU A 157 1.54 -33.37 5.33
N LYS A 158 2.65 -33.54 6.06
CA LYS A 158 3.62 -34.62 5.82
C LYS A 158 3.00 -36.00 5.97
N THR A 159 2.14 -36.19 6.96
CA THR A 159 1.45 -37.47 7.18
C THR A 159 0.51 -37.78 6.02
N LEU A 160 -0.29 -36.80 5.59
CA LEU A 160 -1.24 -36.95 4.49
C LEU A 160 -0.56 -37.03 3.11
N THR A 161 0.66 -36.50 2.98
CA THR A 161 1.49 -36.59 1.76
C THR A 161 2.64 -37.58 1.92
N SER A 162 2.50 -38.55 2.81
CA SER A 162 3.58 -39.49 3.17
C SER A 162 4.14 -40.27 1.99
N ASN A 163 3.30 -40.57 0.99
CA ASN A 163 3.73 -41.22 -0.26
C ASN A 163 4.73 -40.38 -1.08
N ALA A 164 4.64 -39.05 -1.00
CA ALA A 164 5.49 -38.13 -1.73
C ALA A 164 6.75 -37.72 -0.95
N LEU A 165 6.80 -37.95 0.37
CA LEU A 165 7.93 -37.60 1.24
C LEU A 165 8.38 -36.13 1.07
N LEU A 166 7.40 -35.21 1.12
CA LEU A 166 7.67 -33.77 1.05
C LEU A 166 8.34 -33.26 2.33
N SER A 167 9.38 -32.45 2.16
CA SER A 167 10.02 -31.71 3.24
C SER A 167 9.19 -30.49 3.64
N THR A 168 9.44 -29.96 4.85
CA THR A 168 8.78 -28.74 5.33
C THR A 168 8.90 -27.58 4.34
N ARG A 169 10.10 -27.36 3.77
CA ARG A 169 10.35 -26.28 2.81
C ARG A 169 9.62 -26.49 1.49
N GLU A 170 9.51 -27.72 1.01
CA GLU A 170 8.74 -28.03 -0.18
C GLU A 170 7.24 -27.74 0.03
N ILE A 171 6.68 -28.13 1.18
CA ILE A 171 5.29 -27.85 1.53
C ILE A 171 5.03 -26.34 1.64
N GLU A 172 5.91 -25.60 2.31
CA GLU A 172 5.84 -24.13 2.41
C GLU A 172 5.91 -23.49 1.02
N CYS A 173 6.86 -23.89 0.16
CA CYS A 173 6.98 -23.33 -1.19
C CYS A 173 5.74 -23.64 -2.04
N LEU A 174 5.22 -24.86 -1.96
CA LEU A 174 4.00 -25.27 -2.65
C LEU A 174 2.79 -24.45 -2.19
N SER A 175 2.67 -24.13 -0.90
CA SER A 175 1.56 -23.31 -0.40
C SER A 175 1.53 -21.94 -1.08
N PHE A 176 2.64 -21.22 -1.19
CA PHE A 176 2.68 -19.98 -1.96
C PHE A 176 2.45 -20.19 -3.46
N PHE A 177 3.03 -21.26 -4.02
CA PHE A 177 2.97 -21.53 -5.45
C PHE A 177 1.54 -21.77 -5.96
N VAL A 178 0.73 -22.55 -5.23
CA VAL A 178 -0.68 -22.79 -5.59
C VAL A 178 -1.56 -21.56 -5.37
N HIS A 179 -1.11 -20.61 -4.55
CA HIS A 179 -1.73 -19.29 -4.38
C HIS A 179 -1.23 -18.24 -5.39
N GLY A 180 -0.57 -18.67 -6.46
CA GLY A 180 -0.23 -17.82 -7.61
C GLY A 180 1.11 -17.09 -7.49
N TRP A 181 1.88 -17.31 -6.43
CA TRP A 181 3.18 -16.66 -6.28
C TRP A 181 4.20 -17.22 -7.30
N SER A 182 5.05 -16.34 -7.81
CA SER A 182 6.23 -16.70 -8.59
C SER A 182 7.39 -17.08 -7.68
N ALA A 183 8.32 -17.92 -8.17
CA ALA A 183 9.51 -18.29 -7.41
C ALA A 183 10.35 -17.08 -6.96
N LYS A 184 10.32 -15.95 -7.70
CA LYS A 184 11.00 -14.71 -7.33
C LYS A 184 10.33 -14.05 -6.11
N GLN A 185 9.01 -13.97 -6.10
CA GLN A 185 8.24 -13.42 -4.97
C GLN A 185 8.40 -14.30 -3.73
N ILE A 186 8.33 -15.63 -3.89
CA ILE A 186 8.53 -16.59 -2.79
C ILE A 186 9.95 -16.45 -2.22
N GLY A 187 10.97 -16.31 -3.06
CA GLY A 187 12.36 -16.13 -2.62
C GLY A 187 12.57 -14.86 -1.80
N ALA A 188 11.99 -13.74 -2.28
CA ALA A 188 11.99 -12.48 -1.54
C ALA A 188 11.30 -12.63 -0.17
N HIS A 189 10.13 -13.29 -0.13
CA HIS A 189 9.36 -13.48 1.10
C HIS A 189 10.06 -14.39 2.11
N LEU A 190 10.54 -15.56 1.67
CA LEU A 190 11.19 -16.56 2.53
C LEU A 190 12.68 -16.26 2.81
N LYS A 191 13.18 -15.10 2.36
CA LYS A 191 14.59 -14.66 2.49
C LYS A 191 15.57 -15.72 1.98
N CYS A 192 15.34 -16.21 0.77
CA CYS A 192 16.20 -17.19 0.10
C CYS A 192 16.33 -16.92 -1.40
N SER A 193 17.33 -17.55 -2.05
CA SER A 193 17.57 -17.28 -3.46
C SER A 193 16.45 -17.81 -4.35
N TYR A 194 16.17 -17.10 -5.44
CA TYR A 194 15.25 -17.56 -6.49
C TYR A 194 15.53 -19.01 -6.94
N ARG A 195 16.81 -19.35 -7.14
CA ARG A 195 17.23 -20.70 -7.57
C ARG A 195 16.94 -21.76 -6.52
N THR A 196 17.09 -21.42 -5.24
CA THR A 196 16.73 -22.32 -4.12
C THR A 196 15.23 -22.63 -4.15
N ILE A 197 14.37 -21.62 -4.37
CA ILE A 197 12.93 -21.84 -4.49
C ILE A 197 12.59 -22.70 -5.71
N GLN A 198 13.20 -22.43 -6.87
CA GLN A 198 12.98 -23.26 -8.06
C GLN A 198 13.31 -24.74 -7.78
N ASN A 199 14.41 -25.00 -7.10
CA ASN A 199 14.81 -26.37 -6.75
C ASN A 199 13.79 -27.02 -5.80
N HIS A 200 13.30 -26.31 -4.78
CA HIS A 200 12.26 -26.83 -3.89
C HIS A 200 10.96 -27.11 -4.64
N LEU A 201 10.49 -26.19 -5.49
CA LEU A 201 9.27 -26.39 -6.27
C LEU A 201 9.40 -27.55 -7.26
N SER A 202 10.53 -27.66 -7.96
CA SER A 202 10.78 -28.78 -8.89
C SER A 202 10.74 -30.11 -8.15
N SER A 203 11.53 -30.24 -7.07
CA SER A 203 11.57 -31.45 -6.26
C SER A 203 10.19 -31.82 -5.69
N ALA A 204 9.43 -30.84 -5.20
CA ALA A 204 8.10 -31.07 -4.67
C ALA A 204 7.11 -31.52 -5.75
N MET A 205 7.16 -30.90 -6.93
CA MET A 205 6.32 -31.24 -8.07
C MET A 205 6.64 -32.63 -8.61
N ASP A 206 7.93 -32.98 -8.73
CA ASP A 206 8.38 -34.32 -9.15
C ASP A 206 7.88 -35.40 -8.19
N LYS A 207 7.98 -35.15 -6.87
CA LYS A 207 7.46 -36.05 -5.82
C LYS A 207 5.94 -36.23 -5.85
N LEU A 208 5.20 -35.21 -6.27
CA LEU A 208 3.75 -35.26 -6.44
C LEU A 208 3.32 -35.80 -7.82
N GLY A 209 4.26 -36.09 -8.72
CA GLY A 209 3.94 -36.46 -10.10
C GLY A 209 3.24 -35.34 -10.90
N CYS A 210 3.47 -34.09 -10.51
CA CYS A 210 2.85 -32.91 -11.11
C CYS A 210 3.89 -32.16 -11.96
N HIS A 211 3.45 -31.62 -13.09
CA HIS A 211 4.31 -30.87 -14.03
C HIS A 211 3.83 -29.44 -14.26
N SER A 212 2.76 -29.01 -13.60
CA SER A 212 2.29 -27.63 -13.63
C SER A 212 1.63 -27.22 -12.32
N ARG A 213 1.51 -25.91 -12.09
CA ARG A 213 0.76 -25.34 -10.96
C ARG A 213 -0.68 -25.84 -10.91
N ILE A 214 -1.32 -25.96 -12.08
CA ILE A 214 -2.70 -26.43 -12.19
C ILE A 214 -2.80 -27.88 -11.72
N GLN A 215 -1.89 -28.75 -12.15
CA GLN A 215 -1.86 -30.14 -11.69
C GLN A 215 -1.64 -30.27 -10.19
N VAL A 216 -0.76 -29.44 -9.60
CA VAL A 216 -0.60 -29.40 -8.13
C VAL A 216 -1.91 -28.97 -7.47
N PHE A 217 -2.57 -27.92 -7.99
CA PHE A 217 -3.85 -27.46 -7.45
C PHE A 217 -4.93 -28.56 -7.52
N ASP A 218 -5.07 -29.22 -8.67
CA ASP A 218 -6.02 -30.31 -8.88
C ASP A 218 -5.75 -31.50 -7.95
N TYR A 219 -4.48 -31.87 -7.78
CA TYR A 219 -4.07 -32.88 -6.81
C TYR A 219 -4.50 -32.51 -5.39
N LEU A 220 -4.24 -31.27 -4.94
CA LEU A 220 -4.63 -30.83 -3.60
C LEU A 220 -6.14 -30.81 -3.39
N VAL A 221 -6.92 -30.54 -4.45
CA VAL A 221 -8.39 -30.62 -4.39
C VAL A 221 -8.83 -32.08 -4.29
N ALA A 222 -8.30 -32.96 -5.14
CA ALA A 222 -8.67 -34.37 -5.18
C ALA A 222 -8.37 -35.08 -3.84
N GLU A 223 -7.23 -34.77 -3.22
CA GLU A 223 -6.81 -35.33 -1.93
C GLU A 223 -7.43 -34.60 -0.72
N GLY A 224 -8.27 -33.58 -0.94
CA GLY A 224 -8.88 -32.80 0.15
C GLY A 224 -7.88 -31.97 0.97
N LEU A 225 -6.68 -31.72 0.43
CA LEU A 225 -5.59 -31.02 1.09
C LEU A 225 -5.65 -29.50 0.91
N LYS A 226 -6.39 -29.02 -0.08
CA LYS A 226 -6.47 -27.59 -0.42
C LYS A 226 -6.74 -26.68 0.80
N PRO A 227 -7.71 -26.94 1.69
CA PRO A 227 -7.94 -26.08 2.86
C PRO A 227 -6.74 -26.00 3.81
N LEU A 228 -6.00 -27.10 3.96
CA LEU A 228 -4.80 -27.13 4.81
C LEU A 228 -3.66 -26.31 4.21
N PHE A 229 -3.51 -26.32 2.88
CA PHE A 229 -2.55 -25.46 2.19
C PHE A 229 -2.95 -23.97 2.22
N GLU A 230 -4.25 -23.66 2.22
CA GLU A 230 -4.75 -22.28 2.42
C GLU A 230 -4.46 -21.77 3.83
N ASP A 231 -4.68 -22.59 4.86
CA ASP A 231 -4.36 -22.23 6.24
C ASP A 231 -2.84 -22.08 6.44
N LEU A 232 -2.05 -22.95 5.82
CA LEU A 232 -0.60 -22.83 5.85
C LEU A 232 -0.13 -21.55 5.15
N TYR A 233 -0.69 -21.24 3.98
CA TYR A 233 -0.39 -20.01 3.27
C TYR A 233 -0.63 -18.78 4.15
N LYS A 234 -1.78 -18.69 4.83
CA LYS A 234 -2.08 -17.58 5.76
C LYS A 234 -1.05 -17.47 6.89
N LEU A 235 -0.66 -18.60 7.49
CA LEU A 235 0.34 -18.63 8.55
C LEU A 235 1.74 -18.21 8.06
N CYS A 236 2.14 -18.64 6.87
CA CYS A 236 3.45 -18.31 6.30
C CYS A 236 3.50 -16.90 5.70
N PHE A 237 2.39 -16.40 5.14
CA PHE A 237 2.32 -15.08 4.51
C PHE A 237 2.52 -13.95 5.52
N ASN A 238 1.93 -14.06 6.71
CA ASN A 238 1.98 -13.01 7.72
C ASN A 238 3.32 -12.91 8.48
N ASN A 239 4.36 -13.67 8.09
CA ASN A 239 5.69 -13.63 8.71
C ASN A 239 5.66 -13.59 10.25
N TYR A 240 4.74 -14.32 10.88
CA TYR A 240 4.65 -14.47 12.35
C TYR A 240 5.94 -15.06 12.97
N PHE A 241 6.89 -15.47 12.14
CA PHE A 241 8.19 -15.96 12.57
C PHE A 241 9.26 -14.91 12.24
N THR A 242 9.33 -13.87 13.06
CA THR A 242 10.60 -13.13 13.18
C THR A 242 11.66 -14.12 13.68
N LYS A 243 12.76 -14.26 12.92
CA LYS A 243 13.90 -15.12 13.27
C LYS A 243 14.64 -14.65 14.54
N GLU A 244 14.26 -13.52 15.13
CA GLU A 244 15.02 -12.80 16.17
C GLU A 244 14.55 -13.02 17.60
N LEU A 245 13.52 -13.84 17.85
CA LEU A 245 13.15 -14.24 19.21
C LEU A 245 13.20 -15.77 19.35
N ALA A 246 14.41 -16.29 19.13
CA ALA A 246 14.89 -17.55 19.68
C ALA A 246 15.95 -17.20 20.72
N ALA A 247 15.48 -16.77 21.89
CA ALA A 247 16.21 -16.92 23.15
C ALA A 247 15.72 -18.22 23.79
#